data_AF-A0AAX2LY85-F1
#
_entry.id   AF-A0AAX2LY85-F1
#
_cell.length_a   1.000
_cell.length_b   1.000
_cell.length_c   1.000
_cell.angle_alpha   90.00
_cell.angle_beta   90.00
_cell.angle_gamma   90.00
#
_symmetry.space_group_name_H-M   'P 1'
#
loop_
_entity.id
_entity.type
_entity.pdbx_description
1 polymer ?
#
loop_
_entity_poly.entity_id
_entity_poly.type
_entity_poly.pdbx_seq_one_letter_code
_entity_poly.pdbx_strand_id
1 'polypeptide(L)'
;MSNESYVETEVCEACGVAGEMGYIIREGDDVAEVSIFAESLEQLNAELDKYLAVAKQVNENVQYEVLPLADNAKEMHARFKFEVSAEKLIFELKTRSLAR
;
A
#
# COMPACT_ATOMS: atom_id res chain seq x y z
N MET A 1 17.47 18.29 -26.95
CA MET A 1 17.63 19.12 -25.74
C MET A 1 16.32 19.87 -25.61
N SER A 2 15.38 19.50 -24.74
CA SER A 2 15.57 19.05 -23.36
C SER A 2 14.60 17.93 -22.96
N ASN A 3 15.14 16.85 -22.38
CA ASN A 3 14.39 15.83 -21.65
C ASN A 3 14.25 16.31 -20.20
N GLU A 4 13.34 17.24 -19.95
CA GLU A 4 13.06 17.72 -18.59
C GLU A 4 11.59 17.40 -18.27
N SER A 5 11.38 16.24 -17.66
CA SER A 5 10.13 15.92 -16.96
C SER A 5 10.09 16.75 -15.68
N TYR A 6 9.60 17.99 -15.79
CA TYR A 6 9.32 18.85 -14.65
C TYR A 6 8.09 18.29 -13.92
N VAL A 7 8.32 17.57 -12.82
CA VAL A 7 7.26 17.19 -11.89
C VAL A 7 7.06 18.38 -10.97
N GLU A 8 5.97 19.14 -11.15
CA GLU A 8 5.52 20.09 -10.13
C GLU A 8 5.27 19.31 -8.85
N THR A 9 6.14 19.48 -7.85
CA THR A 9 5.83 19.10 -6.47
C THR A 9 4.75 20.04 -5.97
N GLU A 10 3.50 19.67 -6.20
CA GLU A 10 2.34 20.30 -5.59
C GLU A 10 2.48 20.27 -4.06
N VAL A 11 1.95 21.32 -3.44
CA VAL A 11 2.04 21.63 -2.01
C VAL A 11 1.73 20.41 -1.14
N CYS A 12 2.64 20.13 -0.20
CA CYS A 12 2.53 19.08 0.82
C CYS A 12 1.15 19.08 1.49
N GLU A 13 0.49 17.92 1.51
CA GLU A 13 -0.84 17.69 2.09
C GLU A 13 -0.94 17.96 3.60
N ALA A 14 0.14 18.38 4.26
CA ALA A 14 0.18 18.67 5.70
C ALA A 14 -0.76 19.80 6.17
N CYS A 15 -1.43 20.53 5.26
CA CYS A 15 -2.40 21.56 5.61
C CYS A 15 -3.80 21.35 4.99
N GLY A 16 -4.00 20.29 4.22
CA GLY A 16 -5.33 19.88 3.79
C GLY A 16 -6.05 19.20 4.94
N VAL A 17 -7.25 19.65 5.30
CA VAL A 17 -8.14 18.88 6.20
C VAL A 17 -8.55 17.62 5.45
N ALA A 18 -7.67 16.62 5.45
CA ALA A 18 -7.96 15.28 4.96
C ALA A 18 -8.96 14.66 5.94
N GLY A 19 -10.23 14.62 5.50
CA GLY A 19 -11.39 14.36 6.33
C GLY A 19 -11.28 13.09 7.17
N GLU A 20 -11.63 13.25 8.45
CA GLU A 20 -11.89 12.13 9.37
C GLU A 20 -13.12 11.34 8.89
N MET A 21 -12.89 10.14 8.35
CA MET A 21 -13.78 9.00 8.50
C MET A 21 -12.91 7.85 9.01
N GLY A 22 -12.89 7.70 10.33
CA GLY A 22 -11.94 6.87 11.04
C GLY A 22 -12.14 5.38 10.82
N TYR A 23 -11.21 4.74 10.13
CA TYR A 23 -10.74 3.36 10.36
C TYR A 23 -9.26 3.16 9.99
N ILE A 24 -8.58 4.24 9.60
CA ILE A 24 -7.25 4.23 9.00
C ILE A 24 -6.20 3.72 10.01
N ILE A 25 -5.51 2.63 9.67
CA ILE A 25 -4.21 2.29 10.25
C ILE A 25 -3.32 3.53 10.12
N ARG A 26 -3.03 4.16 11.28
CA ARG A 26 -2.24 5.40 11.36
C ARG A 26 -0.85 5.16 10.78
N GLU A 27 -0.31 6.17 10.12
CA GLU A 27 1.08 6.17 9.67
C GLU A 27 2.01 5.95 10.88
N GLY A 28 2.91 5.00 10.74
CA GLY A 28 3.81 4.55 11.80
C GLY A 28 4.94 3.71 11.23
N ASP A 29 6.03 3.58 11.99
CA ASP A 29 7.22 2.84 11.54
C ASP A 29 6.95 1.35 11.28
N ASP A 30 5.87 0.83 11.85
CA ASP A 30 5.34 -0.53 11.78
C ASP A 30 4.31 -0.75 10.65
N VAL A 31 4.01 0.27 9.86
CA VAL A 31 3.00 0.21 8.79
C VAL A 31 3.65 0.28 7.42
N ALA A 32 3.36 -0.71 6.56
CA ALA A 32 3.70 -0.72 5.14
C ALA A 32 2.49 -0.36 4.29
N GLU A 33 2.69 0.51 3.30
CA GLU A 33 1.69 0.81 2.27
C GLU A 33 2.04 0.08 0.98
N VAL A 34 1.03 -0.54 0.35
CA VAL A 34 1.17 -1.26 -0.92
C VAL A 34 0.12 -0.73 -1.88
N SER A 35 0.59 -0.19 -3.00
CA SER A 35 -0.26 0.18 -4.14
C SER A 35 -0.15 -0.91 -5.20
N ILE A 36 -1.29 -1.48 -5.58
CA ILE A 36 -1.41 -2.57 -6.54
C ILE A 36 -2.16 -2.04 -7.76
N PHE A 37 -1.62 -2.27 -8.96
CA PHE A 37 -2.17 -1.77 -10.22
C PHE A 37 -2.52 -2.94 -11.13
N ALA A 38 -3.78 -3.06 -11.53
CA ALA A 38 -4.21 -4.09 -12.47
C ALA A 38 -5.38 -3.61 -13.35
N GLU A 39 -5.70 -4.37 -14.40
CA GLU A 39 -6.72 -3.98 -15.38
C GLU A 39 -8.14 -4.31 -14.91
N SER A 40 -8.28 -5.16 -13.88
CA SER A 40 -9.57 -5.61 -13.36
C SER A 40 -9.55 -5.84 -11.85
N LEU A 41 -10.71 -5.71 -11.20
CA LEU A 41 -10.89 -6.02 -9.78
C LEU A 41 -10.52 -7.47 -9.42
N GLU A 42 -10.78 -8.42 -10.32
CA GLU A 42 -10.40 -9.82 -10.10
C GLU A 42 -8.88 -9.99 -10.01
N GLN A 43 -8.13 -9.29 -10.87
CA GLN A 43 -6.68 -9.28 -10.82
C GLN A 43 -6.15 -8.54 -9.59
N LEU A 44 -6.77 -7.41 -9.20
CA LEU A 44 -6.41 -6.69 -7.97
C LEU A 44 -6.55 -7.58 -6.74
N ASN A 45 -7.66 -8.31 -6.62
CA ASN A 45 -7.87 -9.25 -5.51
C ASN A 45 -6.88 -10.43 -5.56
N ALA A 46 -6.63 -10.99 -6.74
CA ALA A 46 -5.66 -12.08 -6.91
C ALA A 46 -4.23 -11.64 -6.56
N GLU A 47 -3.86 -10.39 -6.84
CA GLU A 47 -2.60 -9.82 -6.39
C GLU A 47 -2.61 -9.57 -4.89
N LEU A 48 -3.66 -8.97 -4.32
CA LEU A 48 -3.84 -8.79 -2.88
C LEU A 48 -3.55 -10.08 -2.11
N ASP A 49 -4.11 -11.20 -2.58
CA ASP A 49 -3.96 -12.50 -1.94
C ASP A 49 -2.50 -12.98 -1.90
N LYS A 50 -1.70 -12.65 -2.93
CA LYS A 50 -0.25 -12.92 -2.92
C LYS A 50 0.45 -12.09 -1.85
N TYR A 51 0.13 -10.80 -1.76
CA TYR A 51 0.68 -9.92 -0.73
C TYR A 51 0.27 -10.39 0.67
N LEU A 52 -1.00 -10.79 0.87
CA LEU A 52 -1.49 -11.35 2.12
C LEU A 52 -0.79 -12.65 2.50
N ALA A 53 -0.53 -13.53 1.54
CA ALA A 53 0.22 -14.77 1.79
C ALA A 53 1.65 -14.47 2.28
N VAL A 54 2.33 -13.49 1.68
CA VAL A 54 3.66 -13.07 2.13
C VAL A 54 3.59 -12.39 3.50
N ALA A 55 2.62 -11.51 3.72
CA ALA A 55 2.42 -10.84 5.00
C ALA A 55 2.24 -11.85 6.15
N LYS A 56 1.36 -12.85 5.95
CA LYS A 56 1.12 -13.94 6.92
C LYS A 56 2.33 -14.84 7.14
N GLN A 57 3.18 -15.03 6.12
CA GLN A 57 4.45 -15.76 6.29
C GLN A 57 5.49 -14.98 7.11
N VAL A 58 5.39 -13.65 7.13
CA VAL A 58 6.29 -12.79 7.92
C VAL A 58 5.76 -12.68 9.35
N ASN A 59 4.47 -12.43 9.53
CA ASN A 59 3.81 -12.38 10.83
C ASN A 59 2.37 -12.90 10.72
N GLU A 60 2.02 -13.93 11.52
CA GLU A 60 0.68 -14.52 11.53
C GLU A 60 -0.40 -13.55 12.03
N ASN A 61 -0.03 -12.59 12.88
CA ASN A 61 -0.92 -11.58 13.48
C ASN A 61 -0.97 -10.27 12.70
N VAL A 62 -0.46 -10.24 11.46
CA VAL A 62 -0.46 -9.02 10.63
C VAL A 62 -1.89 -8.50 10.44
N GLN A 63 -2.09 -7.21 10.72
CA GLN A 63 -3.35 -6.54 10.44
C GLN A 63 -3.25 -5.87 9.09
N TYR A 64 -4.30 -5.93 8.29
CA TYR A 64 -4.34 -5.27 7.00
C TYR A 64 -5.67 -4.55 6.80
N GLU A 65 -5.62 -3.49 6.02
CA GLU A 65 -6.76 -2.67 5.66
C GLU A 65 -6.66 -2.32 4.18
N VAL A 66 -7.76 -2.45 3.45
CA VAL A 66 -7.85 -2.04 2.04
C VAL A 66 -8.65 -0.76 1.99
N LEU A 67 -8.06 0.27 1.39
CA LEU A 67 -8.73 1.57 1.23
C LEU A 67 -9.92 1.43 0.26
N PRO A 68 -10.98 2.24 0.44
CA PRO A 68 -12.17 2.18 -0.41
C PRO A 68 -11.80 2.35 -1.89
N LEU A 69 -12.18 1.37 -2.70
CA LEU A 69 -11.99 1.39 -4.14
C LEU A 69 -13.26 1.88 -4.84
N ALA A 70 -13.10 2.61 -5.95
CA ALA A 70 -14.19 2.81 -6.90
C ALA A 70 -14.43 1.53 -7.72
N ASP A 71 -15.66 1.29 -8.18
CA ASP A 71 -16.05 0.05 -8.89
C ASP A 71 -15.25 -0.24 -10.19
N ASN A 72 -14.61 0.78 -10.77
CA ASN A 72 -13.73 0.67 -11.94
C ASN A 72 -12.28 1.10 -11.65
N ALA A 73 -11.88 1.07 -10.37
CA ALA A 73 -10.52 1.43 -9.99
C ALA A 73 -9.54 0.39 -10.56
N LYS A 74 -8.49 0.90 -11.24
CA LYS A 74 -7.34 0.11 -11.70
C LYS A 74 -6.22 0.07 -10.66
N GLU A 75 -6.46 0.69 -9.52
CA GLU A 75 -5.50 0.90 -8.45
C GLU A 75 -6.17 0.55 -7.14
N MET A 76 -5.46 -0.21 -6.32
CA MET A 76 -5.85 -0.59 -4.98
C MET A 76 -4.75 -0.23 -4.00
N HIS A 77 -5.11 0.45 -2.92
CA HIS A 77 -4.20 0.75 -1.84
C HIS A 77 -4.53 -0.11 -0.63
N ALA A 78 -3.53 -0.84 -0.14
CA ALA A 78 -3.62 -1.64 1.06
C ALA A 78 -2.54 -1.21 2.06
N ARG A 79 -2.91 -1.18 3.34
CA ARG A 79 -2.01 -0.92 4.47
C ARG A 79 -1.84 -2.19 5.27
N PHE A 80 -0.60 -2.53 5.60
CA PHE A 80 -0.25 -3.68 6.42
C PHE A 80 0.45 -3.19 7.68
N LYS A 81 -0.10 -3.50 8.84
CA LYS A 81 0.49 -3.21 10.14
C LYS A 81 1.13 -4.45 10.74
N PHE A 82 2.41 -4.33 11.03
CA PHE A 82 3.24 -5.34 11.65
C PHE A 82 3.49 -5.00 13.12
N GLU A 83 4.10 -5.92 13.89
CA GLU A 83 4.41 -5.66 15.30
C GLU A 83 5.73 -4.88 15.44
N VAL A 84 6.66 -5.08 14.50
CA VAL A 84 7.99 -4.44 14.52
C VAL A 84 8.41 -3.94 13.15
N SER A 85 9.23 -2.89 13.12
CA SER A 85 9.75 -2.30 11.89
C SER A 85 10.60 -3.26 11.05
N ALA A 86 11.22 -4.27 11.68
CA ALA A 86 11.99 -5.29 10.96
C ALA A 86 11.11 -6.17 10.06
N GLU A 87 9.90 -6.51 10.52
CA GLU A 87 8.93 -7.29 9.74
C GLU A 87 8.46 -6.51 8.51
N LYS A 88 8.22 -5.21 8.69
CA LYS A 88 7.94 -4.29 7.58
C LYS A 88 9.01 -4.37 6.49
N LEU A 89 10.29 -4.26 6.89
CA LEU A 89 11.42 -4.33 5.96
C LEU A 89 11.50 -5.69 5.24
N ILE A 90 11.28 -6.79 5.96
CA ILE A 90 11.28 -8.13 5.36
C ILE A 90 10.12 -8.28 4.36
N PHE A 91 8.94 -7.79 4.72
CA PHE A 91 7.78 -7.78 3.85
C PHE A 91 8.07 -6.98 2.58
N GLU A 92 8.53 -5.74 2.69
CA GLU A 92 8.90 -4.89 1.55
C GLU A 92 9.96 -5.54 0.64
N LEU A 93 10.97 -6.20 1.20
CA LEU A 93 11.99 -6.90 0.42
C LEU A 93 11.42 -8.08 -0.37
N LYS A 94 10.53 -8.87 0.26
CA LYS A 94 9.89 -10.02 -0.38
C LYS A 94 8.89 -9.57 -1.44
N THR A 95 8.09 -8.56 -1.15
CA THR A 95 7.08 -8.04 -2.08
C THR A 95 7.72 -7.34 -3.28
N ARG A 96 8.83 -6.62 -3.10
CA ARG A 96 9.65 -6.10 -4.22
C ARG A 96 10.17 -7.20 -5.13
N SER A 97 10.42 -8.39 -4.60
CA SER A 97 10.84 -9.55 -5.41
C SER A 97 9.67 -10.18 -6.17
N LEU A 98 8.44 -9.95 -5.71
CA LEU A 98 7.20 -10.50 -6.26
C LEU A 98 6.56 -9.58 -7.31
N ALA A 99 6.74 -8.26 -7.17
CA ALA A 99 6.26 -7.23 -8.09
C ALA A 99 7.19 -7.00 -9.31
N ARG A 100 8.16 -7.89 -9.52
CA ARG A 100 9.17 -7.79 -10.59
C ARG A 100 8.82 -8.71 -11.75
#